data_AF-A0A7W1U9I9-F1
#
_entry.id   AF-A0A7W1U9I9-F1
#
_cell.length_a   1.000
_cell.length_b   1.000
_cell.length_c   1.000
_cell.angle_alpha   90.00
_cell.angle_beta   90.00
_cell.angle_gamma   90.00
#
_symmetry.space_group_name_H-M   'P 1'
#
loop_
_entity.id
_entity.type
_entity.pdbx_description
1 polymer ?
#
loop_
_entity_poly.entity_id
_entity_poly.type
_entity_poly.pdbx_seq_one_letter_code
_entity_poly.pdbx_strand_id
1 'polypeptide(L)'
;MVDTHSKALKINLDSRWYGTFAEIGAGQEVVRWFFRVGGAAGTIAKSISAYDMKVSDAIYGHAERYVSRGRLQAMLDREFDLDVERLGHERGDNTSFFAFADTVVARSYRGGNECHGWMGIKFQSRVHDDPSQIVMHVRMLDAEASLQQEALGIVGVNLCYGAFFLNHVPEELVESLLDKLTTGRIEIDMLEFRGIEFRNVDNRIMALKLVQLGLSGAAMFGANREVLQPSDVLHKKAVLVERGSFRPTTHVNLDMLECALTKFKEDPAVADKPVLPVMELTMHNLLAGGTEVDRRDFLARAELLAACGMTALISDYFEYYRLAAYLSARTKERIGIVLGVPSVYELFEEKYY
;
A
#
# COMPACT_ATOMS: atom_id res chain seq x y z
N MET A 1 12.14 -9.56 -18.05
CA MET A 1 12.14 -9.14 -16.63
C MET A 1 13.58 -8.87 -16.22
N VAL A 2 13.90 -7.61 -15.90
CA VAL A 2 15.26 -7.18 -15.50
C VAL A 2 15.52 -7.70 -14.08
N ASP A 3 16.69 -8.29 -13.83
CA ASP A 3 17.02 -8.80 -12.50
C ASP A 3 17.34 -7.64 -11.51
N THR A 4 17.23 -7.91 -10.21
CA THR A 4 17.46 -6.94 -9.12
C THR A 4 18.85 -6.31 -9.14
N HIS A 5 19.91 -7.08 -9.42
CA HIS A 5 21.28 -6.58 -9.55
C HIS A 5 21.38 -5.62 -10.73
N SER A 6 20.82 -5.98 -11.89
CA SER A 6 20.80 -5.11 -13.06
C SER A 6 20.04 -3.80 -12.82
N LYS A 7 18.91 -3.85 -12.10
CA LYS A 7 18.16 -2.65 -11.70
C LYS A 7 19.00 -1.74 -10.80
N ALA A 8 19.56 -2.27 -9.71
CA ALA A 8 20.38 -1.50 -8.78
C ALA A 8 21.63 -0.91 -9.46
N LEU A 9 22.32 -1.70 -10.30
CA LEU A 9 23.50 -1.25 -11.04
C LEU A 9 23.15 -0.13 -12.01
N LYS A 10 22.03 -0.25 -12.73
CA LYS A 10 21.59 0.81 -13.66
C LYS A 10 21.33 2.13 -12.93
N ILE A 11 20.73 2.09 -11.75
CA ILE A 11 20.54 3.28 -10.91
C ILE A 11 21.90 3.86 -10.51
N ASN A 12 22.82 3.02 -10.01
CA ASN A 12 24.15 3.46 -9.59
C ASN A 12 24.99 4.12 -10.70
N LEU A 13 24.81 3.69 -11.94
CA LEU A 13 25.53 4.23 -13.10
C LEU A 13 24.89 5.49 -13.69
N ASP A 14 23.66 5.82 -13.27
CA ASP A 14 22.96 7.00 -13.73
C ASP A 14 23.25 8.18 -12.79
N SER A 15 24.17 9.05 -13.23
CA SER A 15 24.64 10.21 -12.47
C SER A 15 23.56 11.22 -12.10
N ARG A 16 22.34 11.10 -12.65
CA ARG A 16 21.22 11.98 -12.33
C ARG A 16 20.70 11.76 -10.90
N TRP A 17 20.70 10.52 -10.41
CA TRP A 17 20.07 10.18 -9.14
C TRP A 17 21.09 10.20 -8.00
N TYR A 18 20.86 11.04 -7.00
CA TYR A 18 21.72 11.10 -5.82
C TYR A 18 20.93 11.37 -4.56
N GLY A 19 21.17 10.63 -3.50
CA GLY A 19 20.30 10.75 -2.34
C GLY A 19 20.59 9.84 -1.17
N THR A 20 19.62 9.78 -0.28
CA THR A 20 19.72 9.09 0.99
C THR A 20 18.88 7.81 1.04
N PHE A 21 19.40 6.79 1.71
CA PHE A 21 18.62 5.62 2.18
C PHE A 21 18.50 5.64 3.70
N ALA A 22 17.27 5.68 4.21
CA ALA A 22 16.96 5.66 5.64
C ALA A 22 16.09 4.45 6.01
N GLU A 23 16.68 3.45 6.66
CA GLU A 23 16.03 2.15 6.88
C GLU A 23 15.92 1.84 8.38
N ILE A 24 14.75 1.41 8.85
CA ILE A 24 14.51 1.08 10.26
C ILE A 24 13.76 -0.26 10.39
N GLY A 25 14.39 -1.22 11.08
CA GLY A 25 13.70 -2.37 11.68
C GLY A 25 13.86 -3.71 10.99
N ALA A 26 14.33 -3.77 9.75
CA ALA A 26 14.63 -5.04 9.05
C ALA A 26 16.00 -5.06 8.37
N GLY A 27 16.99 -4.40 8.96
CA GLY A 27 18.32 -4.26 8.37
C GLY A 27 18.36 -3.08 7.40
N GLN A 28 19.50 -2.94 6.72
CA GLN A 28 19.71 -1.96 5.65
C GLN A 28 19.80 -2.71 4.32
N GLU A 29 18.77 -3.47 3.98
CA GLU A 29 18.81 -4.45 2.90
C GLU A 29 18.61 -3.82 1.52
N VAL A 30 17.91 -2.70 1.44
CA VAL A 30 17.74 -1.98 0.17
C VAL A 30 19.05 -1.32 -0.21
N VAL A 31 19.63 -0.49 0.66
CA VAL A 31 20.90 0.19 0.37
C VAL A 31 22.05 -0.80 0.15
N ARG A 32 22.01 -1.97 0.82
CA ARG A 32 23.01 -3.03 0.65
C ARG A 32 23.11 -3.52 -0.80
N TRP A 33 21.99 -3.57 -1.55
CA TRP A 33 22.04 -3.88 -2.98
C TRP A 33 22.89 -2.87 -3.75
N PHE A 34 22.68 -1.58 -3.49
CA PHE A 34 23.41 -0.50 -4.15
C PHE A 34 24.91 -0.52 -3.78
N PHE A 35 25.28 -0.87 -2.54
CA PHE A 35 26.70 -1.08 -2.20
C PHE A 35 27.30 -2.29 -2.93
N ARG A 36 26.57 -3.41 -3.00
CA ARG A 36 27.07 -4.68 -3.54
C ARG A 36 27.33 -4.66 -5.04
N VAL A 37 26.48 -3.99 -5.82
CA VAL A 37 26.59 -3.96 -7.29
C VAL A 37 27.70 -3.02 -7.81
N GLY A 38 28.26 -2.16 -6.94
CA GLY A 38 29.29 -1.19 -7.32
C GLY A 38 28.72 0.10 -7.93
N GLY A 39 29.53 1.17 -7.99
CA GLY A 39 29.09 2.49 -8.46
C GLY A 39 28.34 3.35 -7.43
N ALA A 40 28.16 2.84 -6.20
CA ALA A 40 27.39 3.49 -5.14
C ALA A 40 27.78 4.94 -4.83
N ALA A 41 29.05 5.32 -4.98
CA ALA A 41 29.52 6.69 -4.76
C ALA A 41 28.87 7.72 -5.71
N GLY A 42 28.35 7.27 -6.85
CA GLY A 42 27.62 8.09 -7.82
C GLY A 42 26.14 8.32 -7.47
N THR A 43 25.60 7.61 -6.47
CA THR A 43 24.16 7.60 -6.15
C THR A 43 23.84 7.79 -4.68
N ILE A 44 24.70 7.32 -3.77
CA ILE A 44 24.46 7.36 -2.33
C ILE A 44 25.20 8.56 -1.74
N ALA A 45 24.44 9.56 -1.30
CA ALA A 45 24.93 10.65 -0.47
C ALA A 45 25.14 10.19 0.98
N LYS A 46 24.17 9.41 1.48
CA LYS A 46 24.11 8.98 2.87
C LYS A 46 23.28 7.71 3.01
N SER A 47 23.65 6.89 3.99
CA SER A 47 22.83 5.79 4.46
C SER A 47 22.72 5.88 5.99
N ILE A 48 21.53 5.69 6.53
CA ILE A 48 21.28 5.79 7.97
C ILE A 48 20.33 4.70 8.45
N SER A 49 20.55 4.23 9.69
CA SER A 49 19.61 3.39 10.40
C SER A 49 19.50 3.80 11.86
N ALA A 50 18.31 4.23 12.27
CA ALA A 50 18.02 4.74 13.62
C ALA A 50 17.17 3.72 14.41
N TYR A 51 17.81 2.66 14.89
CA TYR A 51 17.15 1.53 15.58
C TYR A 51 16.61 1.87 16.97
N ASP A 52 17.33 2.69 17.73
CA ASP A 52 16.89 3.09 19.06
C ASP A 52 15.77 4.12 18.96
N MET A 53 14.70 3.93 19.75
CA MET A 53 13.52 4.80 19.69
C MET A 53 13.85 6.26 20.02
N LYS A 54 14.75 6.52 20.98
CA LYS A 54 15.13 7.89 21.35
C LYS A 54 15.99 8.53 20.27
N VAL A 55 16.89 7.76 19.66
CA VAL A 55 17.67 8.23 18.51
C VAL A 55 16.77 8.54 17.33
N SER A 56 15.82 7.64 17.02
CA SER A 56 14.83 7.84 15.96
C SER A 56 13.96 9.08 16.22
N ASP A 57 13.52 9.29 17.47
CA ASP A 57 12.74 10.46 17.86
C ASP A 57 13.55 11.76 17.79
N ALA A 58 14.84 11.73 18.13
CA ALA A 58 15.71 12.89 18.02
C ALA A 58 15.94 13.33 16.57
N ILE A 59 15.85 12.40 15.61
CA ILE A 59 16.08 12.67 14.18
C ILE A 59 14.77 13.02 13.46
N TYR A 60 13.71 12.23 13.68
CA TYR A 60 12.46 12.28 12.92
C TYR A 60 11.25 12.78 13.72
N GLY A 61 11.44 13.16 14.98
CA GLY A 61 10.36 13.54 15.88
C GLY A 61 9.63 12.33 16.48
N HIS A 62 8.73 12.61 17.41
CA HIS A 62 7.97 11.58 18.12
C HIS A 62 6.90 10.94 17.22
N ALA A 63 6.65 9.64 17.38
CA ALA A 63 5.54 8.95 16.73
C ALA A 63 4.77 8.06 17.72
N GLU A 64 3.44 8.08 17.64
CA GLU A 64 2.58 7.20 18.44
C GLU A 64 2.81 5.71 18.11
N ARG A 65 3.05 5.42 16.83
CA ARG A 65 3.45 4.11 16.31
C ARG A 65 4.70 4.26 15.47
N TYR A 66 5.74 3.51 15.80
CA TYR A 66 7.02 3.60 15.10
C TYR A 66 6.96 2.98 13.70
N VAL A 67 6.24 1.87 13.52
CA VAL A 67 5.93 1.36 12.19
C VAL A 67 4.58 1.94 11.76
N SER A 68 4.66 3.09 11.09
CA SER A 68 3.50 3.84 10.62
C SER A 68 3.83 4.69 9.41
N ARG A 69 2.79 5.05 8.66
CA ARG A 69 2.89 6.01 7.56
C ARG A 69 3.44 7.37 8.01
N GLY A 70 3.06 7.83 9.20
CA GLY A 70 3.55 9.10 9.75
C GLY A 70 5.05 9.08 10.00
N ARG A 71 5.58 7.98 10.55
CA ARG A 71 7.04 7.81 10.70
C ARG A 71 7.75 7.78 9.34
N LEU A 72 7.23 7.01 8.38
CA LEU A 72 7.78 6.97 7.02
C LEU A 72 7.85 8.38 6.40
N GLN A 73 6.75 9.14 6.49
CA GLN A 73 6.71 10.49 5.93
C GLN A 73 7.75 11.42 6.59
N ALA A 74 7.88 11.38 7.92
CA ALA A 74 8.88 12.17 8.63
C ALA A 74 10.31 11.82 8.20
N MET A 75 10.59 10.55 7.91
CA MET A 75 11.88 10.11 7.36
C MET A 75 12.09 10.64 5.94
N LEU A 76 11.12 10.46 5.05
CA LEU A 76 11.21 10.95 3.67
C LEU A 76 11.44 12.44 3.59
N ASP A 77 10.68 13.23 4.37
CA ASP A 77 10.79 14.69 4.35
C ASP A 77 12.12 15.15 4.93
N ARG A 78 12.50 14.64 6.12
CA ARG A 78 13.75 15.01 6.77
C ARG A 78 14.97 14.72 5.90
N GLU A 79 15.03 13.52 5.34
CA GLU A 79 16.23 13.07 4.62
C GLU A 79 16.35 13.75 3.25
N PHE A 80 15.24 13.95 2.55
CA PHE A 80 15.23 14.69 1.29
C PHE A 80 15.61 16.16 1.48
N ASP A 81 15.03 16.82 2.48
CA ASP A 81 15.31 18.23 2.74
C ASP A 81 16.79 18.44 3.10
N LEU A 82 17.40 17.50 3.84
CA LEU A 82 18.84 17.53 4.14
C LEU A 82 19.71 17.36 2.89
N ASP A 83 19.29 16.53 1.93
CA ASP A 83 20.02 16.36 0.66
C ASP A 83 19.99 17.66 -0.15
N VAL A 84 18.81 18.28 -0.28
CA VAL A 84 18.65 19.57 -0.99
C VAL A 84 19.42 20.70 -0.27
N GLU A 85 19.29 20.81 1.05
CA GLU A 85 19.94 21.86 1.85
C GLU A 85 21.47 21.79 1.74
N ARG A 86 22.04 20.60 1.82
CA ARG A 86 23.50 20.41 1.91
C ARG A 86 24.19 20.31 0.57
N LEU A 87 23.52 19.77 -0.44
CA LEU A 87 24.13 19.44 -1.73
C LEU A 87 23.55 20.27 -2.89
N GLY A 88 22.43 20.96 -2.69
CA GLY A 88 21.74 21.71 -3.73
C GLY A 88 22.61 22.76 -4.41
N HIS A 89 23.43 23.49 -3.64
CA HIS A 89 24.33 24.52 -4.21
C HIS A 89 25.45 23.93 -5.08
N GLU A 90 25.99 22.76 -4.73
CA GLU A 90 27.13 22.17 -5.44
C GLU A 90 26.72 21.21 -6.57
N ARG A 91 25.59 20.50 -6.40
CA ARG A 91 25.17 19.41 -7.32
C ARG A 91 23.81 19.66 -7.96
N GLY A 92 23.01 20.60 -7.44
CA GLY A 92 21.59 20.75 -7.78
C GLY A 92 21.35 20.86 -9.28
N ASP A 93 22.18 21.60 -10.03
CA ASP A 93 21.99 21.81 -11.47
C ASP A 93 22.12 20.56 -12.35
N ASN A 94 22.70 19.48 -11.81
CA ASN A 94 22.94 18.24 -12.56
C ASN A 94 22.39 16.99 -11.86
N THR A 95 21.76 17.15 -10.69
CA THR A 95 21.35 16.05 -9.83
C THR A 95 19.89 16.20 -9.43
N SER A 96 19.13 15.13 -9.67
CA SER A 96 17.82 14.90 -9.08
C SER A 96 18.00 14.23 -7.72
N PHE A 97 17.63 14.94 -6.65
CA PHE A 97 17.72 14.39 -5.30
C PHE A 97 16.63 13.36 -5.02
N PHE A 98 16.93 12.39 -4.16
CA PHE A 98 15.94 11.46 -3.62
C PHE A 98 16.20 11.11 -2.15
N ALA A 99 15.14 10.73 -1.45
CA ALA A 99 15.22 10.01 -0.19
C ALA A 99 14.37 8.75 -0.30
N PHE A 100 14.99 7.61 -0.09
CA PHE A 100 14.31 6.35 0.15
C PHE A 100 14.19 6.14 1.66
N ALA A 101 13.03 5.69 2.11
CA ALA A 101 12.83 5.34 3.51
C ALA A 101 12.00 4.08 3.69
N ASP A 102 12.29 3.33 4.75
CA ASP A 102 11.40 2.30 5.26
C ASP A 102 11.37 2.25 6.79
N THR A 103 10.22 1.81 7.30
CA THR A 103 10.03 1.48 8.72
C THR A 103 9.19 0.21 8.80
N VAL A 104 9.81 -0.85 9.33
CA VAL A 104 9.31 -2.22 9.20
C VAL A 104 9.49 -3.01 10.49
N VAL A 105 8.56 -3.93 10.76
CA VAL A 105 8.72 -4.95 11.80
C VAL A 105 8.92 -6.29 11.13
N ALA A 106 10.16 -6.76 11.06
CA ALA A 106 10.45 -8.13 10.64
C ALA A 106 10.14 -9.13 11.77
N ARG A 107 10.19 -10.42 11.43
CA ARG A 107 9.96 -11.50 12.39
C ARG A 107 10.96 -11.40 13.55
N SER A 108 10.43 -11.32 14.77
CA SER A 108 11.24 -11.31 15.97
C SER A 108 11.70 -12.73 16.35
N TYR A 109 12.82 -12.85 17.06
CA TYR A 109 13.29 -14.13 17.61
C TYR A 109 12.25 -14.81 18.53
N ARG A 110 11.41 -14.01 19.21
CA ARG A 110 10.34 -14.51 20.10
C ARG A 110 9.05 -14.90 19.37
N GLY A 111 8.95 -14.61 18.06
CA GLY A 111 7.81 -14.96 17.20
C GLY A 111 6.51 -14.22 17.53
N GLY A 112 5.46 -14.52 16.75
CA GLY A 112 4.07 -14.16 17.06
C GLY A 112 3.60 -12.75 16.62
N ASN A 113 4.47 -11.92 16.06
CA ASN A 113 4.10 -10.60 15.54
C ASN A 113 3.74 -10.62 14.05
N GLU A 114 2.77 -9.80 13.64
CA GLU A 114 2.53 -9.51 12.22
C GLU A 114 3.80 -8.85 11.64
N CYS A 115 4.27 -9.37 10.50
CA CYS A 115 5.46 -8.86 9.85
C CYS A 115 5.04 -7.95 8.69
N HIS A 116 5.21 -6.65 8.86
CA HIS A 116 4.74 -5.65 7.91
C HIS A 116 5.56 -4.36 8.02
N GLY A 117 5.34 -3.42 7.11
CA GLY A 117 5.81 -2.06 7.28
C GLY A 117 5.53 -1.14 6.12
N TRP A 118 6.06 0.07 6.26
CA TRP A 118 5.89 1.18 5.33
C TRP A 118 7.20 1.44 4.60
N MET A 119 7.13 1.62 3.30
CA MET A 119 8.27 1.92 2.43
C MET A 119 7.88 3.02 1.45
N GLY A 120 8.81 3.90 1.13
CA GLY A 120 8.54 4.96 0.17
C GLY A 120 9.80 5.59 -0.39
N ILE A 121 9.59 6.39 -1.42
CA ILE A 121 10.62 7.21 -2.03
C ILE A 121 10.06 8.60 -2.35
N LYS A 122 10.80 9.63 -1.97
CA LYS A 122 10.58 11.04 -2.34
C LYS A 122 11.70 11.44 -3.29
N PHE A 123 11.39 11.97 -4.46
CA PHE A 123 12.39 12.23 -5.49
C PHE A 123 11.99 13.38 -6.40
N GLN A 124 12.97 14.07 -6.98
CA GLN A 124 12.74 15.02 -8.06
C GLN A 124 12.80 14.28 -9.41
N SER A 125 11.74 14.28 -10.22
CA SER A 125 11.79 13.58 -11.52
C SER A 125 12.74 14.24 -12.51
N ARG A 126 12.99 15.54 -12.34
CA ARG A 126 14.06 16.30 -12.99
C ARG A 126 14.75 17.19 -11.97
N VAL A 127 15.94 17.66 -12.34
CA VAL A 127 16.67 18.67 -11.59
C VAL A 127 15.75 19.86 -11.25
N HIS A 128 15.78 20.29 -9.98
CA HIS A 128 14.98 21.41 -9.44
C HIS A 128 13.46 21.25 -9.48
N ASP A 129 12.93 20.09 -9.87
CA ASP A 129 11.48 19.85 -9.79
C ASP A 129 11.01 19.75 -8.34
N ASP A 130 9.75 20.12 -8.12
CA ASP A 130 9.03 19.79 -6.89
C ASP A 130 9.01 18.26 -6.71
N PRO A 131 9.23 17.75 -5.48
CA PRO A 131 9.36 16.33 -5.27
C PRO A 131 8.04 15.59 -5.51
N SER A 132 8.16 14.43 -6.14
CA SER A 132 7.10 13.42 -6.21
C SER A 132 7.40 12.29 -5.23
N GLN A 133 6.36 11.59 -4.81
CA GLN A 133 6.43 10.54 -3.81
C GLN A 133 5.66 9.30 -4.25
N ILE A 134 6.24 8.15 -3.93
CA ILE A 134 5.56 6.86 -3.96
C ILE A 134 5.67 6.26 -2.57
N VAL A 135 4.53 5.91 -1.98
CA VAL A 135 4.45 5.30 -0.65
C VAL A 135 3.66 4.01 -0.77
N MET A 136 4.14 2.96 -0.12
CA MET A 136 3.45 1.67 -0.06
C MET A 136 3.51 1.06 1.34
N HIS A 137 2.54 0.21 1.61
CA HIS A 137 2.57 -0.71 2.74
C HIS A 137 2.79 -2.12 2.22
N VAL A 138 3.64 -2.87 2.91
CA VAL A 138 4.01 -4.23 2.55
C VAL A 138 3.82 -5.18 3.72
N ARG A 139 3.41 -6.42 3.44
CA ARG A 139 3.39 -7.52 4.40
C ARG A 139 4.42 -8.56 3.98
N MET A 140 5.20 -9.02 4.95
CA MET A 140 6.24 -10.02 4.77
C MET A 140 5.69 -11.39 5.16
N LEU A 141 5.61 -12.28 4.19
CA LEU A 141 4.92 -13.57 4.31
C LEU A 141 5.89 -14.74 4.52
N ASP A 142 7.18 -14.54 4.24
CA ASP A 142 8.22 -15.52 4.51
C ASP A 142 8.28 -15.90 6.00
N ALA A 143 8.58 -17.17 6.28
CA ALA A 143 8.62 -17.71 7.63
C ALA A 143 9.91 -17.37 8.40
N GLU A 144 10.99 -17.00 7.69
CA GLU A 144 12.30 -16.71 8.27
C GLU A 144 12.65 -15.23 8.11
N ALA A 145 13.22 -14.63 9.15
CA ALA A 145 13.58 -13.21 9.14
C ALA A 145 14.57 -12.85 8.02
N SER A 146 15.55 -13.72 7.75
CA SER A 146 16.53 -13.54 6.65
C SER A 146 15.87 -13.50 5.27
N LEU A 147 14.85 -14.33 5.04
CA LEU A 147 14.10 -14.34 3.78
C LEU A 147 13.21 -13.11 3.64
N GLN A 148 12.62 -12.64 4.74
CA GLN A 148 11.87 -11.39 4.77
C GLN A 148 12.77 -10.19 4.43
N GLN A 149 13.96 -10.14 5.02
CA GLN A 149 15.00 -9.14 4.77
C GLN A 149 15.44 -9.11 3.29
N GLU A 150 15.72 -10.27 2.72
CA GLU A 150 16.05 -10.39 1.29
C GLU A 150 14.91 -9.87 0.41
N ALA A 151 13.67 -10.27 0.70
CA ALA A 151 12.51 -9.86 -0.07
C ALA A 151 12.24 -8.35 0.02
N LEU A 152 12.43 -7.75 1.20
CA LEU A 152 12.40 -6.29 1.39
C LEU A 152 13.46 -5.58 0.56
N GLY A 153 14.70 -6.10 0.54
CA GLY A 153 15.76 -5.55 -0.30
C GLY A 153 15.37 -5.53 -1.79
N ILE A 154 14.78 -6.63 -2.28
CA ILE A 154 14.35 -6.74 -3.69
C ILE A 154 13.20 -5.76 -4.00
N VAL A 155 12.15 -5.73 -3.17
CA VAL A 155 11.00 -4.84 -3.43
C VAL A 155 11.40 -3.36 -3.32
N GLY A 156 12.32 -3.00 -2.44
CA GLY A 156 12.86 -1.64 -2.33
C GLY A 156 13.66 -1.23 -3.56
N VAL A 157 14.51 -2.12 -4.11
CA VAL A 157 15.19 -1.87 -5.39
C VAL A 157 14.19 -1.71 -6.53
N ASN A 158 13.13 -2.53 -6.56
CA ASN A 158 12.07 -2.40 -7.55
C ASN A 158 11.32 -1.06 -7.43
N LEU A 159 11.05 -0.60 -6.21
CA LEU A 159 10.43 0.72 -5.97
C LEU A 159 11.32 1.86 -6.47
N CYS A 160 12.62 1.86 -6.13
CA CYS A 160 13.56 2.85 -6.62
C CYS A 160 13.64 2.84 -8.16
N TYR A 161 13.76 1.65 -8.77
CA TYR A 161 13.79 1.51 -10.22
C TYR A 161 12.52 2.04 -10.87
N GLY A 162 11.37 1.70 -10.30
CA GLY A 162 10.06 2.18 -10.73
C GLY A 162 9.98 3.71 -10.70
N ALA A 163 10.34 4.30 -9.56
CA ALA A 163 10.34 5.75 -9.38
C ALA A 163 11.25 6.48 -10.38
N PHE A 164 12.43 5.92 -10.69
CA PHE A 164 13.41 6.61 -11.54
C PHE A 164 13.20 6.39 -13.04
N PHE A 165 12.68 5.23 -13.44
CA PHE A 165 12.63 4.83 -14.85
C PHE A 165 11.23 4.54 -15.38
N LEU A 166 10.24 4.32 -14.51
CA LEU A 166 8.87 3.97 -14.90
C LEU A 166 7.81 4.96 -14.40
N ASN A 167 8.21 6.09 -13.79
CA ASN A 167 7.28 7.09 -13.24
C ASN A 167 6.25 7.61 -14.25
N HIS A 168 6.64 7.72 -15.53
CA HIS A 168 5.78 8.15 -16.64
C HIS A 168 4.74 7.11 -17.08
N VAL A 169 4.89 5.84 -16.66
CA VAL A 169 3.90 4.76 -16.89
C VAL A 169 3.61 4.04 -15.56
N PRO A 170 2.79 4.64 -14.67
CA PRO A 170 2.55 4.12 -13.32
C PRO A 170 2.06 2.67 -13.28
N GLU A 171 1.32 2.22 -14.29
CA GLU A 171 0.84 0.83 -14.35
C GLU A 171 1.98 -0.17 -14.54
N GLU A 172 2.93 0.12 -15.43
CA GLU A 172 4.15 -0.69 -15.59
C GLU A 172 5.02 -0.63 -14.33
N LEU A 173 5.03 0.52 -13.65
CA LEU A 173 5.69 0.65 -12.35
C LEU A 173 5.10 -0.35 -11.35
N VAL A 174 3.77 -0.37 -11.16
CA VAL A 174 3.10 -1.32 -10.26
C VAL A 174 3.40 -2.77 -10.64
N GLU A 175 3.34 -3.10 -11.93
CA GLU A 175 3.66 -4.45 -12.43
C GLU A 175 5.10 -4.86 -12.09
N SER A 176 6.04 -3.92 -12.14
CA SER A 176 7.46 -4.19 -11.87
C SER A 176 7.83 -4.36 -10.39
N LEU A 177 6.92 -4.02 -9.45
CA LEU A 177 7.20 -4.03 -8.00
C LEU A 177 7.57 -5.42 -7.48
N LEU A 178 6.99 -6.49 -8.05
CA LEU A 178 7.33 -7.87 -7.70
C LEU A 178 8.24 -8.57 -8.73
N ASP A 179 8.98 -7.83 -9.56
CA ASP A 179 10.03 -8.45 -10.36
C ASP A 179 10.99 -9.23 -9.44
N LYS A 180 11.17 -10.52 -9.74
CA LYS A 180 11.95 -11.48 -8.93
C LYS A 180 11.36 -11.79 -7.54
N LEU A 181 10.10 -11.45 -7.31
CA LEU A 181 9.34 -11.83 -6.11
C LEU A 181 8.07 -12.58 -6.51
N THR A 182 7.49 -13.30 -5.55
CA THR A 182 6.15 -13.87 -5.66
C THR A 182 5.26 -13.23 -4.59
N THR A 183 3.96 -13.23 -4.85
CA THR A 183 2.94 -12.75 -3.90
C THR A 183 2.88 -13.58 -2.61
N GLY A 184 3.52 -14.75 -2.59
CA GLY A 184 3.71 -15.57 -1.39
C GLY A 184 4.87 -15.13 -0.49
N ARG A 185 5.74 -14.22 -0.95
CA ARG A 185 6.84 -13.65 -0.15
C ARG A 185 6.52 -12.25 0.37
N ILE A 186 5.99 -11.40 -0.51
CA ILE A 186 5.58 -10.03 -0.23
C ILE A 186 4.19 -9.79 -0.78
N GLU A 187 3.31 -9.23 0.06
CA GLU A 187 2.05 -8.63 -0.35
C GLU A 187 2.18 -7.10 -0.31
N ILE A 188 1.68 -6.40 -1.32
CA ILE A 188 1.60 -4.93 -1.36
C ILE A 188 0.13 -4.56 -1.24
N ASP A 189 -0.32 -4.26 -0.02
CA ASP A 189 -1.75 -4.06 0.30
C ASP A 189 -2.18 -2.58 0.34
N MET A 190 -1.25 -1.66 0.08
CA MET A 190 -1.52 -0.24 -0.14
C MET A 190 -0.41 0.37 -0.99
N LEU A 191 -0.77 1.21 -1.96
CA LEU A 191 0.14 1.99 -2.78
C LEU A 191 -0.47 3.35 -3.07
N GLU A 192 0.35 4.39 -3.01
CA GLU A 192 -0.08 5.76 -3.25
C GLU A 192 1.02 6.57 -3.93
N PHE A 193 0.61 7.32 -4.93
CA PHE A 193 1.43 8.24 -5.72
C PHE A 193 1.01 9.69 -5.43
N ARG A 194 1.99 10.59 -5.25
CA ARG A 194 1.78 12.02 -4.97
C ARG A 194 2.83 12.90 -5.64
N GLY A 195 2.50 14.18 -5.84
CA GLY A 195 3.43 15.18 -6.37
C GLY A 195 3.33 15.38 -7.87
N ILE A 196 4.20 16.23 -8.41
CA ILE A 196 4.06 16.81 -9.75
C ILE A 196 4.05 15.77 -10.86
N GLU A 197 4.84 14.70 -10.74
CA GLU A 197 4.94 13.62 -11.73
C GLU A 197 3.65 12.80 -11.78
N PHE A 198 2.94 12.69 -10.66
CA PHE A 198 1.77 11.83 -10.51
C PHE A 198 0.44 12.59 -10.47
N ARG A 199 0.42 13.86 -10.87
CA ARG A 199 -0.79 14.71 -10.86
C ARG A 199 -1.99 14.15 -11.64
N ASN A 200 -1.73 13.30 -12.63
CA ASN A 200 -2.75 12.66 -13.46
C ASN A 200 -3.04 11.22 -13.05
N VAL A 201 -2.43 10.73 -11.95
CA VAL A 201 -2.62 9.37 -11.46
C VAL A 201 -3.80 9.34 -10.51
N ASP A 202 -4.79 8.50 -10.83
CA ASP A 202 -5.84 8.17 -9.88
C ASP A 202 -5.41 6.97 -9.03
N ASN A 203 -5.14 7.23 -7.75
CA ASN A 203 -4.69 6.19 -6.81
C ASN A 203 -5.70 5.05 -6.65
N ARG A 204 -6.99 5.26 -6.95
CA ARG A 204 -8.00 4.19 -6.93
C ARG A 204 -7.81 3.21 -8.08
N ILE A 205 -7.34 3.68 -9.24
CA ILE A 205 -6.95 2.80 -10.35
C ILE A 205 -5.71 1.99 -9.97
N MET A 206 -4.74 2.60 -9.29
CA MET A 206 -3.54 1.88 -8.82
C MET A 206 -3.90 0.82 -7.77
N ALA A 207 -4.81 1.14 -6.85
CA ALA A 207 -5.37 0.20 -5.89
C ALA A 207 -6.11 -0.96 -6.57
N LEU A 208 -6.94 -0.69 -7.59
CA LEU A 208 -7.56 -1.72 -8.41
C LEU A 208 -6.50 -2.60 -9.10
N LYS A 209 -5.44 -1.99 -9.63
CA LYS A 209 -4.36 -2.71 -10.31
C LYS A 209 -3.61 -3.65 -9.37
N LEU A 210 -3.41 -3.29 -8.10
CA LEU A 210 -2.86 -4.21 -7.08
C LEU A 210 -3.70 -5.49 -6.98
N VAL A 211 -5.02 -5.35 -6.91
CA VAL A 211 -5.94 -6.50 -6.81
C VAL A 211 -5.95 -7.31 -8.12
N GLN A 212 -5.98 -6.64 -9.27
CA GLN A 212 -5.92 -7.29 -10.58
C GLN A 212 -4.67 -8.14 -10.80
N LEU A 213 -3.52 -7.66 -10.31
CA LEU A 213 -2.24 -8.35 -10.42
C LEU A 213 -2.04 -9.41 -9.33
N GLY A 214 -2.98 -9.55 -8.38
CA GLY A 214 -2.86 -10.43 -7.22
C GLY A 214 -1.82 -9.98 -6.20
N LEU A 215 -1.36 -8.72 -6.28
CA LEU A 215 -0.40 -8.12 -5.33
C LEU A 215 -1.00 -7.94 -3.94
N SER A 216 -2.32 -7.80 -3.87
CA SER A 216 -3.11 -7.96 -2.66
C SER A 216 -4.49 -8.51 -3.02
N GLY A 217 -5.11 -9.25 -2.10
CA GLY A 217 -6.47 -9.76 -2.31
C GLY A 217 -7.55 -8.68 -2.12
N ALA A 218 -7.19 -7.52 -1.54
CA ALA A 218 -8.14 -6.44 -1.36
C ALA A 218 -7.49 -5.06 -1.25
N ALA A 219 -8.20 -4.03 -1.71
CA ALA A 219 -7.80 -2.64 -1.56
C ALA A 219 -8.97 -1.78 -1.09
N MET A 220 -8.70 -0.78 -0.24
CA MET A 220 -9.73 0.07 0.37
C MET A 220 -9.54 1.54 0.00
N PHE A 221 -10.65 2.26 -0.12
CA PHE A 221 -10.65 3.71 -0.30
C PHE A 221 -11.79 4.37 0.49
N GLY A 222 -11.50 5.55 1.03
CA GLY A 222 -12.41 6.32 1.84
C GLY A 222 -13.37 7.17 1.02
N ALA A 223 -14.37 7.72 1.70
CA ALA A 223 -15.30 8.70 1.11
C ALA A 223 -14.60 9.98 0.63
N ASN A 224 -13.44 10.30 1.21
CA ASN A 224 -12.57 11.39 0.78
C ASN A 224 -11.72 11.05 -0.46
N ARG A 225 -11.93 9.87 -1.07
CA ARG A 225 -11.22 9.35 -2.25
C ARG A 225 -9.77 8.96 -2.00
N GLU A 226 -9.32 8.95 -0.74
CA GLU A 226 -7.97 8.50 -0.39
C GLU A 226 -7.91 6.98 -0.32
N VAL A 227 -6.78 6.41 -0.73
CA VAL A 227 -6.47 4.99 -0.51
C VAL A 227 -6.18 4.77 0.96
N LEU A 228 -6.75 3.70 1.50
CA LEU A 228 -6.70 3.35 2.90
C LEU A 228 -5.87 2.07 3.09
N GLN A 229 -4.98 2.07 4.08
CA GLN A 229 -4.31 0.83 4.48
C GLN A 229 -5.30 -0.02 5.28
N PRO A 230 -5.62 -1.25 4.84
CA PRO A 230 -6.73 -2.02 5.41
C PRO A 230 -6.57 -2.33 6.91
N SER A 231 -5.37 -2.71 7.36
CA SER A 231 -5.15 -3.06 8.77
C SER A 231 -5.40 -1.87 9.71
N ASP A 232 -4.93 -0.68 9.37
CA ASP A 232 -5.09 0.53 10.16
C ASP A 232 -6.56 0.95 10.24
N VAL A 233 -7.28 0.85 9.13
CA VAL A 233 -8.69 1.27 9.08
C VAL A 233 -9.63 0.28 9.76
N LEU A 234 -9.37 -1.02 9.65
CA LEU A 234 -10.19 -2.09 10.24
C LEU A 234 -9.89 -2.33 11.73
N HIS A 235 -8.67 -2.00 12.18
CA HIS A 235 -8.21 -2.30 13.54
C HIS A 235 -9.14 -1.73 14.62
N LYS A 236 -9.59 -2.61 15.54
CA LYS A 236 -10.51 -2.33 16.65
C LYS A 236 -11.89 -1.80 16.24
N LYS A 237 -12.29 -1.99 14.98
CA LYS A 237 -13.63 -1.65 14.51
C LYS A 237 -14.42 -2.92 14.20
N ALA A 238 -15.69 -2.92 14.60
CA ALA A 238 -16.66 -3.88 14.08
C ALA A 238 -16.94 -3.52 12.62
N VAL A 239 -17.02 -4.51 11.74
CA VAL A 239 -17.09 -4.28 10.29
C VAL A 239 -18.41 -4.82 9.77
N LEU A 240 -19.16 -3.99 9.04
CA LEU A 240 -20.37 -4.41 8.37
C LEU A 240 -20.17 -4.22 6.86
N VAL A 241 -20.21 -5.31 6.10
CA VAL A 241 -19.95 -5.27 4.66
C VAL A 241 -21.22 -5.53 3.88
N GLU A 242 -21.60 -4.62 2.97
CA GLU A 242 -22.57 -4.90 1.90
C GLU A 242 -21.81 -5.16 0.61
N ARG A 243 -22.03 -6.33 0.01
CA ARG A 243 -21.50 -6.68 -1.30
C ARG A 243 -22.48 -6.28 -2.38
N GLY A 244 -22.00 -5.61 -3.43
CA GLY A 244 -22.87 -5.21 -4.53
C GLY A 244 -22.11 -4.88 -5.80
N SER A 245 -22.83 -4.87 -6.92
CA SER A 245 -22.29 -4.35 -8.18
C SER A 245 -22.19 -2.83 -8.17
N PHE A 246 -23.06 -2.15 -7.41
CA PHE A 246 -23.15 -0.69 -7.29
C PHE A 246 -23.14 0.03 -8.65
N ARG A 247 -23.88 -0.51 -9.63
CA ARG A 247 -23.96 -0.02 -11.01
C ARG A 247 -25.38 0.47 -11.39
N PRO A 248 -25.81 1.68 -10.98
CA PRO A 248 -25.19 2.55 -9.98
C PRO A 248 -25.57 2.10 -8.55
N THR A 249 -24.96 2.74 -7.54
CA THR A 249 -25.47 2.72 -6.16
C THR A 249 -26.88 3.30 -6.12
N THR A 250 -27.82 2.63 -5.46
CA THR A 250 -29.23 3.03 -5.36
C THR A 250 -29.68 3.22 -3.92
N HIS A 251 -30.85 3.82 -3.72
CA HIS A 251 -31.48 3.90 -2.40
C HIS A 251 -31.74 2.53 -1.76
N VAL A 252 -31.95 1.47 -2.56
CA VAL A 252 -32.11 0.11 -2.03
C VAL A 252 -30.84 -0.35 -1.32
N ASN A 253 -29.66 -0.09 -1.91
CA ASN A 253 -28.39 -0.43 -1.28
C ASN A 253 -28.21 0.32 0.05
N LEU A 254 -28.41 1.64 0.02
CA LEU A 254 -28.25 2.48 1.21
C LEU A 254 -29.22 2.08 2.33
N ASP A 255 -30.49 1.83 2.00
CA ASP A 255 -31.51 1.39 2.96
C ASP A 255 -31.20 0.01 3.56
N MET A 256 -30.74 -0.94 2.73
CA MET A 256 -30.32 -2.26 3.20
C MET A 256 -29.17 -2.15 4.21
N LEU A 257 -28.15 -1.34 3.90
CA LEU A 257 -27.03 -1.13 4.81
C LEU A 257 -27.44 -0.41 6.09
N GLU A 258 -28.30 0.61 6.00
CA GLU A 258 -28.78 1.37 7.16
C GLU A 258 -29.61 0.50 8.11
N CYS A 259 -30.54 -0.29 7.55
CA CYS A 259 -31.32 -1.26 8.29
C CYS A 259 -30.42 -2.31 8.96
N ALA A 260 -29.44 -2.84 8.22
CA ALA A 260 -28.49 -3.80 8.77
C ALA A 260 -27.61 -3.18 9.85
N LEU A 261 -27.15 -1.94 9.67
CA LEU A 261 -26.33 -1.21 10.63
C LEU A 261 -27.08 -0.96 11.94
N THR A 262 -28.36 -0.62 11.86
CA THR A 262 -29.23 -0.45 13.04
C THR A 262 -29.27 -1.74 13.85
N LYS A 263 -29.59 -2.87 13.21
CA LYS A 263 -29.62 -4.18 13.89
C LYS A 263 -28.24 -4.64 14.37
N PHE A 264 -27.19 -4.37 13.60
CA PHE A 264 -25.83 -4.78 13.95
C PHE A 264 -25.33 -4.06 15.21
N LYS A 265 -25.73 -2.81 15.42
CA LYS A 265 -25.41 -2.04 16.64
C LYS A 265 -26.18 -2.51 17.88
N GLU A 266 -27.30 -3.21 17.71
CA GLU A 266 -28.06 -3.79 18.83
C GLU A 266 -27.40 -5.06 19.39
N ASP A 267 -26.48 -5.69 18.64
CA ASP A 267 -25.70 -6.83 19.14
C ASP A 267 -24.83 -6.38 20.34
N PRO A 268 -24.95 -7.01 21.52
CA PRO A 268 -24.14 -6.68 22.69
C PRO A 268 -22.63 -6.72 22.43
N ALA A 269 -22.16 -7.51 21.47
CA ALA A 269 -20.75 -7.57 21.07
C ALA A 269 -20.29 -6.34 20.26
N VAL A 270 -21.21 -5.51 19.78
CA VAL A 270 -20.97 -4.35 18.90
C VAL A 270 -21.35 -3.02 19.55
N ALA A 271 -22.29 -3.01 20.50
CA ALA A 271 -22.92 -1.80 21.06
C ALA A 271 -21.93 -0.67 21.45
N ASP A 272 -20.80 -1.01 22.07
CA ASP A 272 -19.79 -0.04 22.54
C ASP A 272 -18.57 0.08 21.60
N LYS A 273 -18.67 -0.45 20.37
CA LYS A 273 -17.55 -0.52 19.42
C LYS A 273 -17.75 0.47 18.28
N PRO A 274 -16.67 1.11 17.78
CA PRO A 274 -16.74 1.84 16.53
C PRO A 274 -17.09 0.86 15.40
N VAL A 275 -18.13 1.19 14.62
CA VAL A 275 -18.56 0.38 13.48
C VAL A 275 -18.08 1.02 12.19
N LEU A 276 -17.49 0.21 11.30
CA LEU A 276 -17.10 0.58 9.96
C LEU A 276 -18.02 -0.10 8.94
N PRO A 277 -19.00 0.62 8.37
CA PRO A 277 -19.73 0.15 7.20
C PRO A 277 -18.83 0.22 5.96
N VAL A 278 -18.83 -0.85 5.15
CA VAL A 278 -18.00 -0.99 3.95
C VAL A 278 -18.85 -1.51 2.79
N MET A 279 -18.67 -0.90 1.62
CA MET A 279 -19.28 -1.32 0.37
C MET A 279 -18.27 -2.12 -0.45
N GLU A 280 -18.51 -3.42 -0.65
CA GLU A 280 -17.60 -4.31 -1.37
C GLU A 280 -17.96 -4.45 -2.86
N LEU A 281 -17.01 -4.06 -3.72
CA LEU A 281 -16.99 -4.36 -5.15
C LEU A 281 -16.08 -5.56 -5.39
N THR A 282 -16.63 -6.70 -5.78
CA THR A 282 -15.79 -7.86 -6.15
C THR A 282 -15.23 -7.70 -7.56
N MET A 283 -14.03 -8.27 -7.81
CA MET A 283 -13.47 -8.37 -9.15
C MET A 283 -14.43 -9.08 -10.12
N HIS A 284 -15.21 -10.05 -9.63
CA HIS A 284 -16.26 -10.69 -10.40
C HIS A 284 -17.34 -9.70 -10.87
N ASN A 285 -17.80 -8.80 -10.00
CA ASN A 285 -18.77 -7.76 -10.38
C ASN A 285 -18.20 -6.73 -11.35
N LEU A 286 -16.90 -6.48 -11.31
CA LEU A 286 -16.20 -5.58 -12.22
C LEU A 286 -15.96 -6.20 -13.59
N LEU A 287 -15.88 -7.53 -13.68
CA LEU A 287 -15.70 -8.30 -14.91
C LEU A 287 -17.01 -8.81 -15.54
N ALA A 288 -18.17 -8.59 -14.92
CA ALA A 288 -19.44 -9.14 -15.41
C ALA A 288 -19.84 -8.70 -16.85
N GLY A 289 -19.18 -7.69 -17.43
CA GLY A 289 -19.41 -7.20 -18.79
C GLY A 289 -18.31 -7.54 -19.81
N GLY A 290 -17.27 -8.29 -19.46
CA GLY A 290 -16.14 -8.59 -20.36
C GLY A 290 -14.97 -9.31 -19.68
N THR A 291 -13.86 -9.46 -20.41
CA THR A 291 -12.63 -10.07 -19.87
C THR A 291 -11.72 -9.08 -19.14
N GLU A 292 -12.00 -7.79 -19.27
CA GLU A 292 -11.24 -6.71 -18.65
C GLU A 292 -12.15 -5.77 -17.88
N VAL A 293 -11.63 -5.18 -16.80
CA VAL A 293 -12.37 -4.17 -16.03
C VAL A 293 -12.38 -2.86 -16.80
N ASP A 294 -13.57 -2.34 -17.08
CA ASP A 294 -13.73 -0.98 -17.59
C ASP A 294 -13.38 0.04 -16.49
N ARG A 295 -12.25 0.73 -16.67
CA ARG A 295 -11.72 1.72 -15.72
C ARG A 295 -12.70 2.87 -15.48
N ARG A 296 -13.42 3.30 -16.52
CA ARG A 296 -14.37 4.42 -16.42
C ARG A 296 -15.58 4.01 -15.60
N ASP A 297 -16.10 2.82 -15.87
CA ASP A 297 -17.21 2.25 -15.12
C ASP A 297 -16.81 2.03 -13.65
N PHE A 298 -15.64 1.46 -13.36
CA PHE A 298 -15.13 1.33 -11.99
C PHE A 298 -15.02 2.69 -11.27
N LEU A 299 -14.40 3.70 -11.91
CA LEU A 299 -14.26 5.02 -11.31
C LEU A 299 -15.63 5.66 -11.03
N ALA A 300 -16.59 5.55 -11.95
CA ALA A 300 -17.93 6.07 -11.74
C ALA A 300 -18.62 5.43 -10.52
N ARG A 301 -18.46 4.11 -10.34
CA ARG A 301 -18.98 3.41 -9.14
C ARG A 301 -18.28 3.89 -7.86
N ALA A 302 -16.95 3.96 -7.88
CA ALA A 302 -16.15 4.43 -6.74
C ALA A 302 -16.47 5.89 -6.37
N GLU A 303 -16.69 6.76 -7.36
CA GLU A 303 -17.09 8.16 -7.15
C GLU A 303 -18.48 8.29 -6.53
N LEU A 304 -19.44 7.49 -6.98
CA LEU A 304 -20.78 7.53 -6.42
C LEU A 304 -20.79 7.02 -4.98
N LEU A 305 -20.07 5.93 -4.68
CA LEU A 305 -19.88 5.44 -3.31
C LEU A 305 -19.25 6.52 -2.41
N ALA A 306 -18.20 7.19 -2.89
CA ALA A 306 -17.56 8.28 -2.16
C ALA A 306 -18.51 9.47 -1.93
N ALA A 307 -19.31 9.85 -2.94
CA ALA A 307 -20.32 10.90 -2.83
C ALA A 307 -21.44 10.56 -1.83
N CYS A 308 -21.75 9.27 -1.66
CA CYS A 308 -22.66 8.78 -0.63
C CYS A 308 -22.01 8.69 0.77
N GLY A 309 -20.75 9.10 0.94
CA GLY A 309 -20.05 9.01 2.22
C GLY A 309 -19.54 7.60 2.56
N MET A 310 -19.51 6.69 1.60
CA MET A 310 -19.19 5.28 1.84
C MET A 310 -17.69 5.00 1.75
N THR A 311 -17.20 4.15 2.65
CA THR A 311 -15.91 3.48 2.49
C THR A 311 -16.12 2.28 1.58
N ALA A 312 -15.24 2.08 0.62
CA ALA A 312 -15.34 1.00 -0.34
C ALA A 312 -14.13 0.07 -0.29
N LEU A 313 -14.39 -1.19 -0.61
CA LEU A 313 -13.43 -2.29 -0.66
C LEU A 313 -13.53 -2.94 -2.03
N ILE A 314 -12.41 -3.06 -2.74
CA ILE A 314 -12.30 -3.95 -3.89
C ILE A 314 -11.67 -5.24 -3.41
N SER A 315 -12.21 -6.38 -3.82
CA SER A 315 -11.69 -7.69 -3.42
C SER A 315 -11.67 -8.69 -4.59
N ASP A 316 -10.73 -9.63 -4.55
CA ASP A 316 -10.73 -10.83 -5.39
C ASP A 316 -11.48 -12.01 -4.74
N TYR A 317 -12.08 -11.79 -3.56
CA TYR A 317 -12.77 -12.80 -2.77
C TYR A 317 -14.18 -13.08 -3.30
N PHE A 318 -14.29 -14.05 -4.20
CA PHE A 318 -15.59 -14.50 -4.68
C PHE A 318 -16.44 -15.10 -3.55
N GLU A 319 -15.85 -15.93 -2.69
CA GLU A 319 -16.55 -16.59 -1.60
C GLU A 319 -16.56 -15.75 -0.32
N TYR A 320 -17.71 -15.65 0.35
CA TYR A 320 -17.86 -14.87 1.59
C TYR A 320 -16.93 -15.32 2.71
N TYR A 321 -16.59 -16.61 2.81
CA TYR A 321 -15.67 -17.10 3.83
C TYR A 321 -14.24 -16.56 3.65
N ARG A 322 -13.79 -16.31 2.41
CA ARG A 322 -12.47 -15.72 2.13
C ARG A 322 -12.43 -14.25 2.54
N LEU A 323 -13.49 -13.51 2.24
CA LEU A 323 -13.67 -12.15 2.73
C LEU A 323 -13.68 -12.10 4.27
N ALA A 324 -14.46 -12.98 4.90
CA ALA A 324 -14.52 -13.06 6.36
C ALA A 324 -13.15 -13.38 6.97
N ALA A 325 -12.38 -14.31 6.38
CA ALA A 325 -11.01 -14.61 6.81
C ALA A 325 -10.08 -13.39 6.67
N TYR A 326 -10.16 -12.66 5.54
CA TYR A 326 -9.38 -11.45 5.30
C TYR A 326 -9.65 -10.36 6.35
N LEU A 327 -10.92 -10.13 6.68
CA LEU A 327 -11.35 -9.15 7.69
C LEU A 327 -10.96 -9.59 9.10
N SER A 328 -11.16 -10.88 9.42
CA SER A 328 -10.84 -11.45 10.74
C SER A 328 -9.34 -11.44 11.04
N ALA A 329 -8.50 -11.44 10.01
CA ALA A 329 -7.06 -11.26 10.18
C ALA A 329 -6.66 -9.84 10.61
N ARG A 330 -7.55 -8.84 10.44
CA ARG A 330 -7.26 -7.40 10.66
C ARG A 330 -8.07 -6.77 11.79
N THR A 331 -9.18 -7.39 12.19
CA THR A 331 -9.96 -6.97 13.36
C THR A 331 -10.37 -8.17 14.21
N LYS A 332 -10.44 -7.95 15.53
CA LYS A 332 -10.97 -8.92 16.49
C LYS A 332 -12.43 -8.64 16.84
N GLU A 333 -12.97 -7.52 16.37
CA GLU A 333 -14.36 -7.14 16.63
C GLU A 333 -15.31 -7.86 15.66
N ARG A 334 -16.62 -7.69 15.88
CA ARG A 334 -17.62 -8.43 15.10
C ARG A 334 -17.61 -8.06 13.62
N ILE A 335 -17.82 -9.05 12.77
CA ILE A 335 -17.95 -8.89 11.33
C ILE A 335 -19.36 -9.32 10.93
N GLY A 336 -20.07 -8.44 10.24
CA GLY A 336 -21.38 -8.70 9.64
C GLY A 336 -21.31 -8.58 8.12
N ILE A 337 -22.10 -9.40 7.43
CA ILE A 337 -22.27 -9.34 5.97
C ILE A 337 -23.75 -9.09 5.69
N VAL A 338 -24.04 -8.02 4.95
CA VAL A 338 -25.38 -7.66 4.49
C VAL A 338 -25.67 -8.46 3.23
N LEU A 339 -26.74 -9.24 3.26
CA LEU A 339 -27.17 -10.06 2.13
C LEU A 339 -28.61 -9.70 1.74
N GLY A 340 -28.83 -9.51 0.44
CA GLY A 340 -30.18 -9.54 -0.12
C GLY A 340 -30.74 -10.96 -0.09
N VAL A 341 -32.06 -11.08 -0.07
CA VAL A 341 -32.76 -12.39 -0.09
C VAL A 341 -32.25 -13.32 -1.21
N PRO A 342 -32.02 -12.86 -2.46
CA PRO A 342 -31.47 -13.72 -3.51
C PRO A 342 -30.09 -14.30 -3.17
N SER A 343 -29.19 -13.48 -2.61
CA SER A 343 -27.84 -13.90 -2.23
C SER A 343 -27.82 -14.90 -1.08
N VAL A 344 -28.84 -14.92 -0.23
CA VAL A 344 -29.00 -15.94 0.80
C VAL A 344 -29.22 -17.31 0.17
N TYR A 345 -29.99 -17.41 -0.92
CA TYR A 345 -30.19 -18.69 -1.61
C TYR A 345 -28.90 -19.19 -2.26
N GLU A 346 -28.13 -18.30 -2.90
CA GLU A 346 -26.82 -18.63 -3.50
C GLU A 346 -25.82 -19.17 -2.46
N LEU A 347 -25.91 -18.69 -1.22
CA LEU A 347 -25.03 -19.12 -0.12
C LEU A 347 -25.25 -20.59 0.29
N PHE A 348 -26.38 -21.20 -0.08
CA PHE A 348 -26.67 -22.62 0.17
C PHE A 348 -26.49 -23.50 -1.07
N GLU A 349 -25.99 -22.97 -2.18
CA GLU A 349 -25.68 -23.78 -3.36
C GLU A 349 -24.35 -24.52 -3.17
N GLU A 350 -24.40 -25.86 -3.15
CA GLU A 350 -23.23 -26.72 -2.93
C GLU A 350 -22.09 -26.49 -3.93
N LYS A 351 -22.38 -26.00 -5.14
CA LYS A 351 -21.36 -25.75 -6.18
C LYS A 351 -20.31 -24.69 -5.79
N TYR A 352 -20.52 -23.96 -4.69
CA TYR A 352 -19.64 -22.91 -4.18
C TYR A 352 -18.85 -23.33 -2.92
N TYR A 353 -18.95 -24.60 -2.49
CA TYR A 353 -18.21 -25.21 -1.37
C TYR A 353 -17.60 -26.55 -1.79
#